data_AF-A0A813LQ89-F1
#
_entry.id   AF-A0A813LQ89-F1
#
_cell.length_a   1.000
_cell.length_b   1.000
_cell.length_c   1.000
_cell.angle_alpha   90.00
_cell.angle_beta   90.00
_cell.angle_gamma   90.00
#
_symmetry.space_group_name_H-M   'P 1'
#
loop_
_entity.id
_entity.type
_entity.pdbx_description
1 polymer ?
#
loop_
_entity_poly.entity_id
_entity_poly.type
_entity_poly.pdbx_seq_one_letter_code
_entity_poly.pdbx_strand_id
1 'polypeptide(L)'
;MKAYIALSEKVAHEVEAAGCLTNTMLGPHAKWLPMKESPKLAVDRAVEGTAISGLIAVEPVTLYVLEVALSESQVLELFQEEKLVRIKKTEGWQWNCGLQLSSFSHQWLQCTVPPMGIDAWADSTLAGKYIGKSSSTCAECGVTGKTTWASRGPESQDFCGHCWQKAMYERWQKANEQMEEPISA
;
A
#
# COMPACT_ATOMS: atom_id res chain seq x y z
N MET A 1 -22.00 -2.31 -10.31
CA MET A 1 -20.52 -2.18 -10.41
C MET A 1 -19.89 -2.66 -9.10
N LYS A 2 -18.71 -3.30 -9.15
CA LYS A 2 -17.92 -3.62 -7.95
C LYS A 2 -16.61 -2.83 -7.92
N ALA A 3 -16.17 -2.45 -6.73
CA ALA A 3 -14.93 -1.72 -6.49
C ALA A 3 -14.23 -2.27 -5.24
N TYR A 4 -12.89 -2.27 -5.25
CA TYR A 4 -12.08 -2.96 -4.25
C TYR A 4 -10.96 -2.08 -3.71
N ILE A 5 -10.71 -2.11 -2.40
CA ILE A 5 -9.50 -1.51 -1.81
C ILE A 5 -8.92 -2.45 -0.77
N ALA A 6 -7.61 -2.68 -0.81
CA ALA A 6 -6.90 -3.51 0.15
C ALA A 6 -6.27 -2.62 1.23
N LEU A 7 -6.50 -3.00 2.48
CA LEU A 7 -6.10 -2.27 3.68
C LEU A 7 -5.31 -3.19 4.62
N SER A 8 -4.52 -2.60 5.51
CA SER A 8 -3.99 -3.33 6.67
C SER A 8 -5.11 -3.69 7.64
N GLU A 9 -4.87 -4.68 8.49
CA GLU A 9 -5.83 -5.08 9.52
C GLU A 9 -6.26 -3.91 10.41
N LYS A 10 -5.29 -3.10 10.88
CA LYS A 10 -5.55 -1.92 11.71
C LYS A 10 -6.55 -0.97 11.03
N VAL A 11 -6.27 -0.57 9.79
CA VAL A 11 -7.13 0.37 9.06
C VAL A 11 -8.49 -0.26 8.76
N ALA A 12 -8.55 -1.56 8.46
CA ALA A 12 -9.83 -2.25 8.25
C ALA A 12 -10.71 -2.24 9.51
N HIS A 13 -10.12 -2.51 10.69
CA HIS A 13 -10.83 -2.43 11.97
C HIS A 13 -11.27 -0.99 12.30
N GLU A 14 -10.45 0.01 12.02
CA GLU A 14 -10.83 1.42 12.21
C GLU A 14 -12.00 1.81 11.30
N VAL A 15 -11.99 1.35 10.04
CA VAL A 15 -13.07 1.59 9.07
C VAL A 15 -14.37 0.90 9.50
N GLU A 16 -14.29 -0.36 9.93
CA GLU A 16 -15.44 -1.10 10.44
C GLU A 16 -16.05 -0.40 11.66
N ALA A 17 -15.21 0.00 12.62
CA ALA A 17 -15.66 0.70 13.83
C ALA A 17 -16.25 2.09 13.53
N ALA A 18 -15.67 2.83 12.58
CA ALA A 18 -16.15 4.16 12.18
C ALA A 18 -17.38 4.11 11.25
N GLY A 19 -17.65 2.97 10.61
CA GLY A 19 -18.67 2.83 9.57
C GLY A 19 -18.39 3.63 8.30
N CYS A 20 -17.19 4.19 8.16
CA CYS A 20 -16.79 4.95 6.99
C CYS A 20 -15.29 4.84 6.71
N LEU A 21 -14.93 4.90 5.44
CA LEU A 21 -13.56 4.98 4.96
C LEU A 21 -13.30 6.35 4.36
N THR A 22 -12.32 7.08 4.91
CA THR A 22 -11.88 8.38 4.39
C THR A 22 -10.44 8.30 3.88
N ASN A 23 -10.08 9.23 3.00
CA ASN A 23 -8.72 9.28 2.44
C ASN A 23 -7.65 9.51 3.51
N THR A 24 -7.96 10.23 4.59
CA THR A 24 -7.01 10.48 5.69
C THR A 24 -6.59 9.20 6.41
N MET A 25 -7.44 8.16 6.43
CA MET A 25 -7.11 6.84 6.99
C MET A 25 -6.05 6.09 6.17
N LEU A 26 -5.87 6.47 4.90
CA LEU A 26 -4.81 5.93 4.03
C LEU A 26 -3.47 6.67 4.18
N GLY A 27 -3.42 7.68 5.06
CA GLY A 27 -2.25 8.50 5.33
C GLY A 27 -2.38 9.96 4.86
N PRO A 28 -1.48 10.84 5.32
CA PRO A 28 -1.61 12.30 5.20
C PRO A 28 -1.52 12.83 3.76
N HIS A 29 -1.02 12.02 2.83
CA HIS A 29 -0.84 12.41 1.42
C HIS A 29 -1.90 11.81 0.49
N ALA A 30 -2.78 10.94 1.00
CA ALA A 30 -3.85 10.37 0.22
C ALA A 30 -4.94 11.43 -0.02
N LYS A 31 -5.13 11.79 -1.28
CA LYS A 31 -6.11 12.80 -1.69
C LYS A 31 -7.48 12.21 -2.10
N TRP A 32 -7.52 10.90 -2.33
CA TRP A 32 -8.70 10.14 -2.75
C TRP A 32 -8.52 8.66 -2.37
N LEU A 33 -9.60 7.88 -2.39
CA LEU A 33 -9.52 6.42 -2.20
C LEU A 33 -9.18 5.75 -3.55
N PRO A 34 -8.08 4.99 -3.65
CA PRO A 34 -7.66 4.32 -4.88
C PRO A 34 -8.32 2.94 -5.01
N MET A 35 -9.57 2.92 -5.43
CA MET A 35 -10.33 1.68 -5.64
C MET A 35 -9.92 0.97 -6.94
N LYS A 36 -10.06 -0.35 -6.98
CA LYS A 36 -9.70 -1.22 -8.11
C LYS A 36 -10.89 -2.04 -8.59
N GLU A 37 -10.75 -2.64 -9.76
CA GLU A 37 -11.81 -3.43 -10.40
C GLU A 37 -11.83 -4.89 -9.98
N SER A 38 -10.77 -5.36 -9.30
CA SER A 38 -10.71 -6.72 -8.76
C SER A 38 -9.98 -6.76 -7.41
N PRO A 39 -10.22 -7.80 -6.59
CA PRO A 39 -9.47 -8.01 -5.35
C PRO A 39 -7.97 -8.13 -5.59
N LYS A 40 -7.58 -8.85 -6.66
CA LYS A 40 -6.17 -9.05 -7.01
C LYS A 40 -5.48 -7.70 -7.28
N LEU A 41 -6.08 -6.83 -8.09
CA LEU A 41 -5.51 -5.52 -8.39
C LEU A 41 -5.45 -4.61 -7.15
N ALA A 42 -6.41 -4.74 -6.23
CA ALA A 42 -6.39 -4.02 -4.96
C ALA A 42 -5.20 -4.46 -4.09
N VAL A 43 -4.99 -5.78 -3.99
CA VAL A 43 -3.85 -6.37 -3.29
C VAL A 43 -2.53 -5.96 -3.94
N ASP A 44 -2.37 -6.18 -5.25
CA ASP A 44 -1.17 -5.80 -6.00
C ASP A 44 -0.82 -4.32 -5.74
N ARG A 45 -1.83 -3.43 -5.78
CA ARG A 45 -1.64 -2.00 -5.51
C ARG A 45 -1.22 -1.70 -4.08
N ALA A 46 -1.75 -2.42 -3.09
CA ALA A 46 -1.38 -2.25 -1.68
C ALA A 46 0.03 -2.77 -1.40
N VAL A 47 0.48 -3.82 -2.10
CA VAL A 47 1.87 -4.28 -2.07
C VAL A 47 2.80 -3.26 -2.74
N GLU A 48 2.37 -2.66 -3.84
CA GLU A 48 3.18 -1.69 -4.60
C GLU A 48 3.33 -0.33 -3.89
N GLY A 49 4.52 -0.12 -3.31
CA GLY A 49 4.94 1.20 -2.86
C GLY A 49 4.40 1.64 -1.50
N THR A 50 3.92 0.70 -0.70
CA THR A 50 3.64 0.93 0.73
C THR A 50 4.79 0.40 1.58
N ALA A 51 4.82 0.82 2.84
CA ALA A 51 5.76 0.29 3.83
C ALA A 51 5.56 -1.21 4.12
N ILE A 52 4.36 -1.73 3.88
CA ILE A 52 4.02 -3.16 3.99
C ILE A 52 4.82 -4.00 2.97
N SER A 53 5.25 -3.41 1.84
CA SER A 53 6.05 -4.10 0.83
C SER A 53 7.30 -4.78 1.41
N GLY A 54 7.99 -4.12 2.35
CA GLY A 54 9.17 -4.69 3.00
C GLY A 54 8.85 -5.93 3.84
N LEU A 55 7.67 -5.98 4.46
CA LEU A 55 7.24 -7.12 5.29
C LEU A 55 6.94 -8.35 4.43
N ILE A 56 6.25 -8.14 3.30
CA ILE A 56 5.92 -9.18 2.31
C ILE A 56 7.18 -9.85 1.74
N ALA A 57 8.34 -9.20 1.81
CA ALA A 57 9.59 -9.80 1.37
C ALA A 57 10.01 -11.02 2.22
N VAL A 58 9.61 -11.10 3.49
CA VAL A 58 10.12 -12.08 4.45
C VAL A 58 9.06 -12.96 5.08
N GLU A 59 7.83 -12.49 5.22
CA GLU A 59 6.75 -13.22 5.89
C GLU A 59 5.41 -13.05 5.17
N PRO A 60 4.46 -13.99 5.34
CA PRO A 60 3.14 -13.83 4.76
C PRO A 60 2.42 -12.64 5.41
N VAL A 61 1.74 -11.84 4.59
CA VAL A 61 0.95 -10.69 5.08
C VAL A 61 -0.50 -10.86 4.69
N THR A 62 -1.38 -10.75 5.67
CA THR A 62 -2.83 -10.73 5.44
C THR A 62 -3.30 -9.29 5.24
N LEU A 63 -3.94 -9.04 4.09
CA LEU A 63 -4.62 -7.81 3.77
C LEU A 63 -6.13 -8.02 3.83
N TYR A 64 -6.83 -6.96 4.23
CA TYR A 64 -8.27 -6.92 4.32
C TYR A 64 -8.79 -6.10 3.14
N VAL A 65 -9.48 -6.76 2.22
CA VAL A 65 -9.99 -6.16 0.99
C VAL A 65 -11.47 -5.82 1.18
N LEU A 66 -11.78 -4.53 1.17
CA LEU A 66 -13.15 -4.04 1.14
C LEU A 66 -13.69 -4.15 -0.28
N GLU A 67 -14.70 -5.00 -0.49
CA GLU A 67 -15.52 -5.02 -1.70
C GLU A 67 -16.74 -4.11 -1.49
N VAL A 68 -16.95 -3.17 -2.41
CA VAL A 68 -18.14 -2.32 -2.46
C VAL A 68 -18.92 -2.63 -3.73
N ALA A 69 -20.21 -2.90 -3.58
CA ALA A 69 -21.13 -3.13 -4.68
C ALA A 69 -22.11 -1.94 -4.82
N LEU A 70 -22.07 -1.30 -5.99
CA LEU A 70 -22.90 -0.15 -6.35
C LEU A 70 -23.96 -0.57 -7.39
N SER A 71 -25.19 -0.07 -7.22
CA SER A 71 -26.21 -0.13 -8.26
C SER A 71 -25.84 0.80 -9.44
N GLU A 72 -26.46 0.62 -10.59
CA GLU A 72 -26.25 1.50 -11.75
C GLU A 72 -26.63 2.95 -11.44
N SER A 73 -27.73 3.17 -10.70
CA SER A 73 -28.17 4.51 -10.29
C SER A 73 -27.15 5.20 -9.38
N GLN A 74 -26.59 4.49 -8.41
CA GLN A 74 -25.56 5.02 -7.52
C GLN A 74 -24.28 5.36 -8.26
N VAL A 75 -23.88 4.50 -9.22
CA VAL A 75 -22.71 4.78 -10.07
C VAL A 75 -22.93 6.06 -10.87
N LEU A 76 -24.10 6.20 -11.52
CA LEU A 76 -24.42 7.37 -12.32
C LEU A 76 -24.42 8.66 -11.48
N GLU A 77 -25.02 8.63 -10.31
CA GLU A 77 -25.03 9.76 -9.36
C GLU A 77 -23.61 10.17 -8.96
N LEU A 78 -22.78 9.20 -8.52
CA LEU A 78 -21.39 9.48 -8.12
C LEU A 78 -20.54 10.01 -9.28
N PHE A 79 -20.81 9.59 -10.52
CA PHE A 79 -20.14 10.15 -11.70
C PHE A 79 -20.58 11.59 -12.00
N GLN A 80 -21.88 11.87 -11.95
CA GLN A 80 -22.44 13.20 -12.19
C GLN A 80 -21.94 14.22 -11.18
N GLU A 81 -21.72 13.78 -9.94
CA GLU A 81 -21.16 14.60 -8.85
C GLU A 81 -19.62 14.63 -8.81
N GLU A 82 -18.94 14.01 -9.79
CA GLU A 82 -17.48 13.88 -9.86
C GLU A 82 -16.84 13.21 -8.61
N LYS A 83 -17.64 12.50 -7.81
CA LYS A 83 -17.19 11.73 -6.64
C LYS A 83 -16.51 10.43 -7.04
N LEU A 84 -16.85 9.89 -8.21
CA LEU A 84 -16.25 8.69 -8.78
C LEU A 84 -15.65 9.00 -10.16
N VAL A 85 -14.35 8.78 -10.33
CA VAL A 85 -13.64 9.06 -11.58
C VAL A 85 -12.87 7.83 -12.05
N ARG A 86 -12.97 7.48 -13.33
CA ARG A 86 -12.19 6.36 -13.92
C ARG A 86 -10.73 6.76 -14.09
N ILE A 87 -9.80 5.94 -13.59
CA ILE A 87 -8.37 6.15 -13.80
C ILE A 87 -7.93 5.32 -15.02
N LYS A 88 -7.65 5.99 -16.14
CA LYS A 88 -7.30 5.33 -17.42
C LYS A 88 -6.02 4.49 -17.37
N LYS A 89 -5.06 4.82 -16.49
CA LYS A 89 -3.73 4.19 -16.47
C LYS A 89 -3.59 2.97 -15.57
N THR A 90 -4.47 2.79 -14.58
CA THR A 90 -4.23 1.84 -13.48
C THR A 90 -5.39 0.90 -13.20
N GLU A 91 -6.33 0.77 -14.14
CA GLU A 91 -7.48 -0.15 -14.04
C GLU A 91 -8.21 -0.02 -12.69
N GLY A 92 -8.80 1.17 -12.48
CA GLY A 92 -9.51 1.44 -11.24
C GLY A 92 -10.22 2.76 -11.22
N TRP A 93 -10.57 3.16 -10.01
CA TRP A 93 -11.46 4.26 -9.69
C TRP A 93 -10.84 5.16 -8.63
N GLN A 94 -10.96 6.46 -8.86
CA GLN A 94 -10.67 7.49 -7.89
C GLN A 94 -11.98 7.86 -7.18
N TRP A 95 -12.04 7.63 -5.87
CA TRP A 95 -13.16 8.02 -5.03
C TRP A 95 -12.81 9.30 -4.26
N ASN A 96 -13.44 10.42 -4.61
CA ASN A 96 -13.09 11.77 -4.13
C ASN A 96 -13.81 12.18 -2.84
N CYS A 97 -14.56 11.28 -2.22
CA CYS A 97 -15.28 11.52 -0.98
C CYS A 97 -15.08 10.37 0.02
N GLY A 98 -15.51 10.58 1.26
CA GLY A 98 -15.64 9.49 2.22
C GLY A 98 -16.62 8.43 1.72
N LEU A 99 -16.30 7.17 1.93
CA LEU A 99 -17.15 6.03 1.64
C LEU A 99 -17.91 5.65 2.91
N GLN A 100 -19.20 5.97 2.97
CA GLN A 100 -20.09 5.54 4.05
C GLN A 100 -20.53 4.10 3.79
N LEU A 101 -20.18 3.17 4.68
CA LEU A 101 -20.42 1.74 4.46
C LEU A 101 -21.92 1.41 4.44
N SER A 102 -22.73 2.14 5.22
CA SER A 102 -24.19 2.00 5.27
C SER A 102 -24.89 2.40 3.98
N SER A 103 -24.26 3.20 3.11
CA SER A 103 -24.84 3.65 1.86
C SER A 103 -24.78 2.62 0.72
N PHE A 104 -24.03 1.53 0.91
CA PHE A 104 -23.75 0.55 -0.15
C PHE A 104 -23.73 -0.88 0.40
N SER A 105 -23.98 -1.85 -0.48
CA SER A 105 -23.67 -3.24 -0.15
C SER A 105 -22.15 -3.42 -0.13
N HIS A 106 -21.62 -3.99 0.93
CA HIS A 106 -20.19 -4.20 1.10
C HIS A 106 -19.89 -5.52 1.81
N GLN A 107 -18.68 -6.03 1.62
CA GLN A 107 -18.15 -7.17 2.36
C GLN A 107 -16.64 -7.08 2.49
N TRP A 108 -16.12 -7.69 3.55
CA TRP A 108 -14.68 -7.85 3.75
C TRP A 108 -14.21 -9.21 3.23
N LEU A 109 -13.14 -9.19 2.43
CA LEU A 109 -12.42 -10.37 1.99
C LEU A 109 -11.04 -10.37 2.65
N GLN A 110 -10.56 -11.52 3.08
CA GLN A 110 -9.19 -11.67 3.55
C GLN A 110 -8.33 -12.26 2.44
N CYS A 111 -7.16 -11.66 2.21
CA CYS A 111 -6.19 -12.15 1.25
C CYS A 111 -4.81 -12.23 1.90
N THR A 112 -4.26 -13.43 2.02
CA THR A 112 -2.90 -13.64 2.50
C THR A 112 -1.95 -13.68 1.31
N VAL A 113 -1.04 -12.71 1.26
CA VAL A 113 0.05 -12.65 0.30
C VAL A 113 1.21 -13.47 0.86
N PRO A 114 1.70 -14.50 0.13
CA PRO A 114 2.86 -15.27 0.59
C PRO A 114 4.14 -14.41 0.58
N PRO A 115 5.19 -14.82 1.31
CA PRO A 115 6.48 -14.16 1.22
C PRO A 115 6.99 -14.16 -0.23
N MET A 116 7.32 -12.99 -0.77
CA MET A 116 7.84 -12.89 -2.13
C MET A 116 9.35 -13.13 -2.23
N GLY A 117 10.06 -13.05 -1.10
CA GLY A 117 11.52 -13.13 -1.03
C GLY A 117 12.20 -11.77 -1.25
N ILE A 118 13.34 -11.58 -0.60
CA ILE A 118 14.10 -10.31 -0.61
C ILE A 118 14.51 -9.89 -2.02
N ASP A 119 14.99 -10.82 -2.85
CA ASP A 119 15.53 -10.48 -4.16
C ASP A 119 14.41 -10.04 -5.12
N ALA A 120 13.32 -10.81 -5.22
CA ALA A 120 12.15 -10.46 -6.02
C ALA A 120 11.48 -9.16 -5.52
N TRP A 121 11.43 -8.96 -4.20
CA TRP A 121 10.97 -7.71 -3.60
C TRP A 121 11.84 -6.52 -4.01
N ALA A 122 13.16 -6.66 -3.93
CA ALA A 122 14.10 -5.60 -4.24
C ALA A 122 14.00 -5.20 -5.72
N ASP A 123 13.89 -6.18 -6.62
CA ASP A 123 13.70 -5.93 -8.04
C ASP A 123 12.38 -5.19 -8.31
N SER A 124 11.27 -5.63 -7.71
CA SER A 124 9.95 -5.00 -7.87
C SER A 124 9.90 -3.58 -7.27
N THR A 125 10.47 -3.40 -6.08
CA THR A 125 10.29 -2.18 -5.27
C THR A 125 11.34 -1.12 -5.60
N LEU A 126 12.57 -1.53 -5.89
CA LEU A 126 13.72 -0.63 -6.02
C LEU A 126 14.11 -0.35 -7.48
N ALA A 127 13.98 -1.30 -8.41
CA ALA A 127 14.52 -1.16 -9.78
C ALA A 127 13.91 0.00 -10.58
N GLY A 128 12.69 0.43 -10.26
CA GLY A 128 12.05 1.61 -10.89
C GLY A 128 12.34 2.95 -10.19
N LYS A 129 12.95 2.94 -9.01
CA LYS A 129 13.10 4.11 -8.13
C LYS A 129 14.54 4.49 -7.82
N TYR A 130 15.46 3.53 -7.96
CA TYR A 130 16.86 3.64 -7.60
C TYR A 130 17.73 3.00 -8.68
N ILE A 131 18.95 3.52 -8.83
CA ILE A 131 19.92 2.96 -9.77
C ILE A 131 20.50 1.69 -9.15
N GLY A 132 20.20 0.55 -9.76
CA GLY A 132 20.79 -0.74 -9.40
C GLY A 132 22.20 -0.89 -9.99
N LYS A 133 23.14 -1.41 -9.21
CA LYS A 133 24.50 -1.75 -9.65
C LYS A 133 24.75 -3.22 -9.41
N SER A 134 25.20 -3.93 -10.44
CA SER A 134 25.70 -5.29 -10.31
C SER A 134 27.16 -5.25 -9.85
N SER A 135 27.51 -6.02 -8.82
CA SER A 135 28.89 -6.20 -8.32
C SER A 135 29.47 -5.06 -7.45
N SER A 136 28.62 -4.34 -6.74
CA SER A 136 29.02 -3.40 -5.68
C SER A 136 29.04 -4.06 -4.29
N THR A 137 29.73 -3.43 -3.35
CA THR A 137 29.74 -3.82 -1.93
C THR A 137 28.63 -3.08 -1.21
N CYS A 138 27.82 -3.78 -0.42
CA CYS A 138 26.83 -3.13 0.44
C CYS A 138 27.52 -2.33 1.55
N ALA A 139 27.14 -1.06 1.72
CA ALA A 139 27.71 -0.16 2.73
C ALA A 139 27.42 -0.59 4.18
N GLU A 140 26.30 -1.28 4.43
CA GLU A 140 25.89 -1.70 5.77
C GLU A 140 26.50 -3.07 6.15
N CYS A 141 26.29 -4.10 5.33
CA CYS A 141 26.66 -5.48 5.68
C CYS A 141 27.94 -5.97 4.97
N GLY A 142 28.53 -5.19 4.07
CA GLY A 142 29.75 -5.57 3.35
C GLY A 142 29.59 -6.67 2.31
N VAL A 143 28.37 -7.18 2.05
CA VAL A 143 28.16 -8.24 1.05
C VAL A 143 28.56 -7.77 -0.35
N THR A 144 29.24 -8.63 -1.10
CA THR A 144 29.67 -8.40 -2.48
C THR A 144 28.96 -9.34 -3.44
N GLY A 145 29.01 -9.04 -4.75
CA GLY A 145 28.46 -9.92 -5.80
C GLY A 145 26.94 -9.97 -5.89
N LYS A 146 26.23 -9.14 -5.10
CA LYS A 146 24.77 -8.93 -5.20
C LYS A 146 24.46 -7.59 -5.86
N THR A 147 23.25 -7.46 -6.40
CA THR A 147 22.75 -6.15 -6.82
C THR A 147 22.59 -5.26 -5.58
N THR A 148 23.07 -4.02 -5.67
CA THR A 148 22.79 -2.99 -4.67
C THR A 148 22.10 -1.80 -5.31
N TRP A 149 21.38 -1.03 -4.50
CA TRP A 149 20.70 0.19 -4.92
C TRP A 149 21.18 1.36 -4.08
N ALA A 150 21.48 2.48 -4.75
CA ALA A 150 21.97 3.69 -4.09
C ALA A 150 20.88 4.38 -3.27
N SER A 151 21.20 4.82 -2.05
CA SER A 151 20.35 5.72 -1.27
C SER A 151 20.25 7.10 -1.93
N ARG A 152 19.19 7.85 -1.59
CA ARG A 152 19.03 9.24 -2.04
C ARG A 152 19.78 10.18 -1.11
N GLY A 153 20.56 11.10 -1.67
CA GLY A 153 21.25 12.16 -0.91
C GLY A 153 22.65 12.47 -1.46
N PRO A 154 23.29 13.54 -0.97
CA PRO A 154 24.66 13.92 -1.36
C PRO A 154 25.70 12.88 -0.94
N GLU A 155 25.42 12.10 0.12
CA GLU A 155 26.24 10.98 0.59
C GLU A 155 25.60 9.64 0.20
N SER A 156 25.27 9.48 -1.09
CA SER A 156 24.60 8.27 -1.58
C SER A 156 25.48 7.03 -1.32
N GLN A 157 24.92 6.06 -0.62
CA GLN A 157 25.56 4.78 -0.32
C GLN A 157 24.77 3.64 -0.94
N ASP A 158 25.47 2.58 -1.34
CA ASP A 158 24.89 1.42 -2.00
C ASP A 158 24.49 0.35 -0.98
N PHE A 159 23.23 -0.08 -0.98
CA PHE A 159 22.72 -1.11 -0.07
C PHE A 159 22.15 -2.30 -0.84
N CYS A 160 22.39 -3.53 -0.35
CA CYS A 160 21.75 -4.71 -0.90
C CYS A 160 20.25 -4.75 -0.56
N GLY A 161 19.48 -5.62 -1.23
CA GLY A 161 18.04 -5.75 -1.00
C GLY A 161 17.67 -6.01 0.46
N HIS A 162 18.46 -6.83 1.17
CA HIS A 162 18.21 -7.13 2.59
C HIS A 162 18.36 -5.88 3.48
N CYS A 163 19.43 -5.11 3.31
CA CYS A 163 19.64 -3.88 4.09
C CYS A 163 18.60 -2.80 3.77
N TRP A 164 18.16 -2.70 2.50
CA TRP A 164 17.03 -1.85 2.13
C TRP A 164 15.74 -2.27 2.82
N GLN A 165 15.42 -3.56 2.79
CA GLN A 165 14.22 -4.10 3.42
C GLN A 165 14.21 -3.83 4.92
N LYS A 166 15.33 -4.12 5.60
CA LYS A 166 15.50 -3.88 7.04
C LYS A 166 15.27 -2.40 7.37
N ALA A 167 15.93 -1.49 6.66
CA ALA A 167 15.78 -0.05 6.88
C ALA A 167 14.35 0.45 6.61
N MET A 168 13.66 -0.09 5.60
CA MET A 168 12.25 0.26 5.33
C MET A 168 11.32 -0.27 6.43
N TYR A 169 11.57 -1.50 6.91
CA TYR A 169 10.80 -2.12 7.98
C TYR A 169 10.96 -1.38 9.31
N GLU A 170 12.19 -1.03 9.70
CA GLU A 170 12.44 -0.25 10.92
C GLU A 170 11.77 1.13 10.88
N ARG A 171 11.74 1.79 9.72
CA ARG A 171 11.01 3.06 9.53
C ARG A 171 9.51 2.87 9.69
N TRP A 172 8.97 1.77 9.18
CA TRP A 172 7.56 1.43 9.32
C TRP A 172 7.17 1.17 10.76
N GLN A 173 7.96 0.38 11.49
CA GLN A 173 7.74 0.12 12.92
C GLN A 173 7.70 1.42 13.71
N LYS A 174 8.71 2.29 13.54
CA LYS A 174 8.76 3.60 14.21
C LYS A 174 7.56 4.48 13.89
N ALA A 175 7.11 4.49 12.62
CA ALA A 175 5.94 5.26 12.22
C ALA A 175 4.65 4.75 12.88
N ASN A 176 4.52 3.42 13.04
CA ASN A 176 3.37 2.84 13.73
C ASN A 176 3.40 3.09 15.24
N GLU A 177 4.56 2.99 15.88
CA GLU A 177 4.74 3.28 17.31
C GLU A 177 4.40 4.74 17.63
N GLN A 178 4.83 5.69 16.79
CA GLN A 178 4.53 7.12 16.97
C GLN A 178 3.06 7.48 16.78
N MET A 179 2.28 6.65 16.06
CA MET A 179 0.83 6.82 15.93
C MET A 179 0.06 6.22 17.11
N GLU A 180 0.73 5.50 18.02
CA GLU A 180 0.13 4.87 19.20
C GLU A 180 0.30 5.70 20.48
N GLU A 181 1.04 6.81 20.46
CA GLU A 181 1.07 7.72 21.60
C GLU A 181 -0.31 8.38 21.77
N PRO A 182 -1.00 8.12 22.90
CA PRO A 182 -2.28 8.75 23.14
C PRO A 182 -2.06 10.26 23.25
N ILE A 183 -2.87 11.03 22.52
CA ILE A 183 -2.99 12.47 22.73
C ILE A 183 -3.37 12.64 24.21
N SER A 184 -2.38 12.96 25.02
CA SER A 184 -2.56 13.21 26.44
C SER A 184 -3.42 14.47 26.55
N ALA A 185 -4.61 14.30 27.12
CA ALA A 185 -5.62 15.34 27.29
C ALA A 185 -5.13 16.49 28.19
#